data_AF-A0A7R8HDN2-F1
#
_entry.id   AF-A0A7R8HDN2-F1
#
_cell.length_a   1.000
_cell.length_b   1.000
_cell.length_c   1.000
_cell.angle_alpha   90.00
_cell.angle_beta   90.00
_cell.angle_gamma   90.00
#
_symmetry.space_group_name_H-M   'P 1'
#
loop_
_entity.id
_entity.type
_entity.pdbx_description
1 polymer ?
#
loop_
_entity_poly.entity_id
_entity_poly.type
_entity_poly.pdbx_seq_one_letter_code
_entity_poly.pdbx_strand_id
1 'polypeptide(L)'
;MEFQDIMHDIDLFVGGFSEERHKDSILGPVFKCILGDQFARLKLGDRYFYDLGIDKNIAFTNEQLNEIRKVSMSRILCDNSDSITMIQPRAFRNMDRRNKLTSCSSSSIPFVGLSVFEDRGTRG
;
A
#
# COMPACT_ATOMS: atom_id res chain seq x y z
N MET A 1 20.03 29.48 30.68
CA MET A 1 20.29 28.27 29.89
C MET A 1 19.36 27.20 30.44
N GLU A 2 18.08 27.28 30.09
CA GLU A 2 17.00 26.49 30.73
C GLU A 2 15.96 25.98 29.71
N PHE A 3 15.83 26.61 28.54
CA PHE A 3 14.87 26.20 27.51
C PHE A 3 15.32 25.00 26.66
N GLN A 4 16.61 24.64 26.69
CA GLN A 4 17.18 23.66 25.79
C GLN A 4 17.08 22.22 26.32
N ASP A 5 17.04 22.03 27.65
CA ASP A 5 16.76 20.72 28.28
C ASP A 5 15.34 20.24 27.95
N ILE A 6 14.35 21.13 28.02
CA ILE A 6 12.93 20.78 27.83
C ILE A 6 12.66 20.24 26.42
N MET A 7 13.38 20.73 25.40
CA MET A 7 13.19 20.27 24.02
C MET A 7 13.70 18.84 23.79
N HIS A 8 14.68 18.39 24.58
CA HIS A 8 15.23 17.04 24.50
C HIS A 8 14.44 16.03 25.34
N ASP A 9 13.59 16.51 26.25
CA ASP A 9 12.72 15.69 27.09
C ASP A 9 11.34 15.41 26.47
N ILE A 10 11.05 15.96 25.29
CA ILE A 10 9.78 15.70 24.59
C ILE A 10 9.79 14.27 24.03
N ASP A 11 8.84 13.45 24.50
CA ASP A 11 8.60 12.12 23.94
C ASP A 11 8.38 12.18 22.43
N LEU A 12 9.14 11.36 21.68
CA LEU A 12 9.06 11.31 20.21
C LEU A 12 7.63 11.13 19.70
N PHE A 13 6.82 10.31 20.38
CA PHE A 13 5.43 10.08 19.99
C PHE A 13 4.60 11.36 20.09
N VAL A 14 4.68 12.04 21.24
CA VAL A 14 3.93 13.28 21.51
C VAL A 14 4.42 14.41 20.61
N GLY A 15 5.73 14.60 20.50
CA GLY A 15 6.35 15.61 19.66
C GLY A 15 6.02 15.41 18.18
N GLY A 16 6.16 14.19 17.67
CA GLY A 16 5.92 13.89 16.26
C GLY A 16 4.47 14.06 15.81
N PHE A 17 3.48 13.80 16.69
CA PHE A 17 2.06 14.07 16.39
C PHE A 17 1.66 15.53 16.58
N SER A 18 2.48 16.30 17.30
CA SER A 18 2.27 17.73 17.52
C SER A 18 2.81 18.59 16.37
N GLU A 19 3.54 18.00 15.42
CA GLU A 19 4.01 18.67 14.21
C GLU A 19 2.87 19.00 13.23
N GLU A 20 3.00 20.11 12.51
CA GLU A 20 2.09 20.43 11.41
C GLU A 20 2.24 19.43 10.26
N ARG A 21 1.11 18.89 9.79
CA ARG A 21 1.10 17.95 8.68
C ARG A 21 1.55 18.60 7.37
N HIS A 22 2.27 17.85 6.55
CA HIS A 22 2.56 18.25 5.17
C HIS A 22 1.26 18.28 4.33
N LYS A 23 1.15 19.17 3.32
CA LYS A 23 -0.08 19.36 2.51
C LYS A 23 -0.64 18.06 1.93
N ASP A 24 0.24 17.15 1.52
CA ASP A 24 -0.12 15.85 0.92
C ASP A 24 0.07 14.64 1.85
N SER A 25 0.17 14.85 3.17
CA SER A 25 0.37 13.79 4.16
C SER A 25 -0.49 14.03 5.40
N ILE A 26 -0.80 12.95 6.12
CA ILE A 26 -1.37 13.06 7.47
C ILE A 26 -0.30 13.25 8.55
N LEU A 27 0.98 13.15 8.17
CA LEU A 27 2.14 13.18 9.06
C LEU A 27 2.93 14.48 8.92
N GLY A 28 3.52 14.92 10.04
CA GLY A 28 4.55 15.94 10.09
C GLY A 28 5.93 15.46 9.55
N PRO A 29 6.90 16.37 9.40
CA PRO A 29 8.22 16.08 8.86
C PRO A 29 8.97 14.91 9.54
N VAL A 30 8.95 14.82 10.87
CA VAL A 30 9.71 13.81 11.61
C VAL A 30 9.15 12.42 11.35
N PHE A 31 7.85 12.20 11.52
CA PHE A 31 7.26 10.89 11.24
C PHE A 31 7.26 10.54 9.76
N LYS A 32 7.16 11.52 8.86
CA LYS A 32 7.35 11.26 7.43
C LYS A 32 8.75 10.71 7.14
N CYS A 33 9.79 11.27 7.77
CA CYS A 33 11.17 10.80 7.65
C CYS A 33 11.34 9.38 8.23
N ILE A 34 10.95 9.19 9.49
CA ILE A 34 11.10 7.91 10.19
C ILE A 34 10.35 6.81 9.44
N LEU A 35 9.05 6.99 9.17
CA LEU A 35 8.25 5.97 8.49
C LEU A 35 8.75 5.73 7.06
N GLY A 36 9.14 6.78 6.32
CA GLY A 36 9.69 6.63 4.98
C GLY A 36 10.97 5.79 4.94
N ASP A 37 11.92 6.08 5.84
CA ASP A 37 13.16 5.31 5.98
C ASP A 37 12.87 3.87 6.39
N GLN A 38 11.98 3.65 7.35
CA GLN A 38 11.62 2.28 7.79
C GLN A 38 10.95 1.48 6.67
N PHE A 39 9.98 2.04 5.94
CA PHE A 39 9.35 1.36 4.80
C PHE A 39 10.36 1.07 3.67
N ALA A 40 11.32 1.97 3.41
CA ALA A 40 12.37 1.74 2.44
C ALA A 40 13.28 0.58 2.84
N ARG A 41 13.70 0.53 4.11
CA ARG A 41 14.52 -0.58 4.66
C ARG A 41 13.77 -1.90 4.62
N LEU A 42 12.49 -1.92 4.99
CA LEU A 42 11.65 -3.11 4.91
C LEU A 42 11.52 -3.63 3.48
N LYS A 43 11.31 -2.73 2.51
CA LYS A 43 11.26 -3.11 1.09
C LYS A 43 12.60 -3.64 0.60
N LEU A 44 13.67 -2.86 0.73
CA LEU A 44 14.98 -3.17 0.16
C LEU A 44 15.72 -4.31 0.88
N GLY A 45 15.42 -4.53 2.16
CA GLY A 45 16.00 -5.60 2.96
C GLY A 45 15.31 -6.96 2.79
N ASP A 46 14.15 -7.00 2.14
CA ASP A 46 13.42 -8.24 1.89
C ASP A 46 13.72 -8.80 0.49
N ARG A 47 14.44 -9.93 0.44
CA ARG A 47 14.74 -10.61 -0.82
C ARG A 47 13.51 -11.15 -1.54
N TYR A 48 12.39 -11.32 -0.84
CA TYR A 48 11.11 -11.78 -1.39
C TYR A 48 10.16 -10.64 -1.71
N PHE A 49 10.60 -9.38 -1.59
CA PHE A 49 9.74 -8.26 -1.89
C PHE A 49 9.24 -8.33 -3.34
N TYR A 50 7.92 -8.36 -3.50
CA TYR A 50 7.26 -8.87 -4.68
C TYR A 50 7.70 -8.24 -6.01
N ASP A 51 8.02 -6.94 -6.03
CA ASP A 51 8.31 -6.18 -7.25
C ASP A 51 9.78 -5.80 -7.46
N LEU A 52 10.69 -6.23 -6.57
CA LEU A 52 12.10 -5.83 -6.66
C LEU A 52 12.84 -6.54 -7.78
N GLY A 53 12.49 -7.80 -8.06
CA GLY A 53 13.09 -8.56 -9.17
C GLY A 53 14.61 -8.81 -9.04
N ILE A 54 15.17 -8.69 -7.84
CA ILE A 54 16.62 -8.82 -7.60
C ILE A 54 17.10 -10.26 -7.86
N ASP A 55 16.40 -11.24 -7.30
CA ASP A 55 16.66 -12.67 -7.55
C ASP A 55 15.64 -13.22 -8.53
N LYS A 56 16.09 -13.56 -9.74
CA LYS A 56 15.23 -14.10 -10.81
C LYS A 56 14.67 -15.48 -10.51
N ASN A 57 15.25 -16.23 -9.56
CA ASN A 57 14.74 -17.55 -9.17
C ASN A 57 13.53 -17.45 -8.24
N ILE A 58 13.28 -16.27 -7.66
CA ILE A 58 12.24 -16.01 -6.66
C ILE A 58 11.22 -14.99 -7.18
N ALA A 59 11.66 -14.06 -8.04
CA ALA A 59 10.83 -13.00 -8.56
C ALA A 59 9.62 -13.52 -9.36
N PHE A 60 8.49 -12.85 -9.22
CA PHE A 60 7.35 -13.03 -10.10
C PHE A 60 7.71 -12.70 -11.55
N THR A 61 7.04 -13.38 -12.49
CA THR A 61 7.13 -13.01 -13.91
C THR A 61 6.45 -11.66 -14.16
N ASN A 62 6.77 -11.01 -15.29
CA ASN A 62 6.11 -9.75 -15.65
C ASN A 62 4.59 -9.90 -15.79
N GLU A 63 4.11 -11.06 -16.27
CA GLU A 63 2.68 -11.36 -16.39
C GLU A 63 2.02 -11.45 -15.01
N GLN A 64 2.63 -12.17 -14.09
CA GLN A 64 2.18 -12.26 -12.70
C GLN A 64 2.19 -10.89 -12.00
N LEU A 65 3.25 -10.10 -12.17
CA LEU A 65 3.35 -8.75 -11.61
C LEU A 65 2.26 -7.81 -12.15
N ASN A 66 1.91 -7.92 -13.42
CA ASN A 66 0.84 -7.12 -14.01
C ASN A 66 -0.52 -7.43 -13.40
N GLU A 67 -0.80 -8.70 -13.07
CA GLU A 67 -2.01 -9.08 -12.36
C GLU A 67 -2.00 -8.63 -10.89
N ILE A 68 -0.87 -8.79 -10.18
CA ILE A 68 -0.72 -8.29 -8.80
C ILE A 68 -0.94 -6.78 -8.72
N ARG A 69 -0.45 -6.00 -9.69
CA ARG A 69 -0.62 -4.53 -9.72
C ARG A 69 -2.06 -4.06 -9.92
N LYS A 70 -2.98 -4.94 -10.35
CA LYS A 70 -4.41 -4.62 -10.43
C LYS A 70 -5.09 -4.69 -9.06
N VAL A 71 -4.49 -5.37 -8.08
CA VAL A 71 -5.05 -5.52 -6.73
C VAL A 71 -5.30 -4.13 -6.13
N SER A 72 -6.50 -3.97 -5.57
CA SER A 72 -6.88 -2.81 -4.79
C SER A 72 -7.59 -3.26 -3.52
N MET A 73 -7.54 -2.44 -2.45
CA MET A 73 -8.31 -2.72 -1.23
C MET A 73 -9.81 -2.86 -1.53
N SER A 74 -10.32 -2.09 -2.50
CA SER A 74 -11.70 -2.20 -2.96
C SER A 74 -12.02 -3.56 -3.59
N ARG A 75 -11.12 -4.11 -4.42
CA ARG A 75 -11.26 -5.46 -4.99
C ARG A 75 -11.25 -6.52 -3.89
N ILE A 76 -10.30 -6.44 -2.94
CA ILE A 76 -10.22 -7.38 -1.81
C ILE A 76 -11.54 -7.39 -1.03
N LEU A 77 -12.09 -6.23 -0.70
CA LEU A 77 -13.36 -6.13 0.03
C LEU A 77 -14.54 -6.67 -0.78
N CYS A 78 -14.60 -6.39 -2.08
CA CYS A 78 -15.64 -6.90 -2.96
C CYS A 78 -15.61 -8.43 -3.13
N ASP A 79 -14.43 -9.05 -3.16
CA ASP A 79 -14.30 -10.51 -3.31
C ASP A 79 -14.60 -11.29 -2.02
N ASN A 80 -14.48 -10.65 -0.86
CA ASN A 80 -14.51 -11.31 0.46
C ASN A 80 -15.65 -10.83 1.36
N SER A 81 -16.64 -10.12 0.82
CA SER A 81 -17.79 -9.65 1.59
C SER A 81 -19.08 -9.83 0.82
N ASP A 82 -19.99 -10.62 1.39
CA ASP A 82 -21.31 -10.89 0.79
C ASP A 82 -22.19 -9.64 0.71
N SER A 83 -21.96 -8.66 1.59
CA SER A 83 -22.79 -7.45 1.69
C SER A 83 -22.24 -6.25 0.91
N ILE A 84 -20.98 -6.29 0.46
CA ILE A 84 -20.35 -5.18 -0.26
C ILE A 84 -20.49 -5.43 -1.76
N THR A 85 -21.52 -4.83 -2.36
CA THR A 85 -21.75 -4.88 -3.82
C THR A 85 -21.36 -3.58 -4.52
N MET A 86 -21.16 -2.50 -3.76
CA MET A 86 -20.79 -1.17 -4.23
C MET A 86 -19.73 -0.57 -3.29
N ILE A 87 -18.65 -0.05 -3.86
CA ILE A 87 -17.57 0.62 -3.12
C ILE A 87 -16.87 1.64 -4.02
N GLN A 88 -16.16 2.60 -3.43
CA GLN A 88 -15.30 3.53 -4.17
C GLN A 88 -14.05 2.80 -4.71
N PRO A 89 -13.57 3.10 -5.93
CA PRO A 89 -12.37 2.46 -6.49
C PRO A 89 -11.09 2.66 -5.66
N ARG A 90 -10.96 3.79 -4.97
CA ARG A 90 -9.82 4.08 -4.08
C ARG A 90 -10.30 4.07 -2.62
N ALA A 91 -10.28 2.91 -1.98
CA ALA A 91 -10.85 2.69 -0.64
C ALA A 91 -10.36 3.70 0.42
N PHE A 92 -9.07 4.06 0.40
CA PHE A 92 -8.48 4.99 1.39
C PHE A 92 -8.70 6.47 1.10
N ARG A 93 -9.35 6.83 -0.02
CA ARG A 93 -9.73 8.20 -0.32
C ARG A 93 -11.22 8.39 -0.03
N ASN A 94 -11.56 9.56 0.49
CA ASN A 94 -12.96 9.97 0.63
C ASN A 94 -13.67 9.93 -0.73
N MET A 95 -14.99 9.77 -0.67
CA MET A 95 -15.84 9.87 -1.85
C MET A 95 -15.83 11.30 -2.38
N ASP A 96 -15.58 11.44 -3.69
CA ASP A 96 -15.65 12.71 -4.41
C ASP A 96 -16.10 12.47 -5.86
N ARG A 97 -16.08 13.50 -6.71
CA ARG A 97 -16.50 13.37 -8.12
C ARG A 97 -15.68 12.33 -8.91
N ARG A 98 -14.44 12.04 -8.51
CA ARG A 98 -13.49 11.12 -9.15
C ARG A 98 -13.38 9.77 -8.43
N ASN A 99 -13.99 9.62 -7.26
CA ASN A 99 -13.94 8.41 -6.42
C ASN A 99 -15.33 8.07 -5.86
N LYS A 100 -16.34 8.07 -6.73
CA LYS A 100 -17.72 7.76 -6.36
C LYS A 100 -17.88 6.26 -6.08
N LEU A 101 -18.93 5.91 -5.34
CA LEU A 101 -19.39 4.52 -5.25
C LEU A 101 -19.66 3.98 -6.65
N THR A 102 -19.13 2.80 -6.92
CA THR A 102 -19.37 2.05 -8.16
C THR A 102 -19.58 0.58 -7.82
N SER A 103 -20.13 -0.17 -8.77
CA SER A 103 -20.34 -1.61 -8.58
C SER A 103 -19.00 -2.33 -8.46
N CYS A 104 -18.95 -3.37 -7.63
CA CYS A 104 -17.82 -4.29 -7.56
C CYS A 104 -17.49 -4.97 -8.90
N SER A 105 -18.41 -4.97 -9.87
CA SER A 105 -18.18 -5.48 -11.23
C SER A 105 -17.71 -4.40 -12.22
N SER A 106 -17.53 -3.16 -11.76
CA SER A 106 -17.08 -2.04 -12.59
C SER A 106 -15.63 -2.24 -13.03
N SER A 107 -15.30 -1.80 -14.25
CA SER A 107 -13.92 -1.80 -14.77
C SER A 107 -12.95 -0.94 -13.94
N SER A 108 -13.47 -0.05 -13.10
CA SER A 108 -12.66 0.73 -12.15
C SER A 108 -12.18 -0.09 -10.94
N ILE A 109 -12.70 -1.30 -10.75
CA ILE A 109 -12.31 -2.27 -9.71
C ILE A 109 -12.00 -3.61 -10.41
N PRO A 110 -10.88 -3.69 -11.14
CA PRO A 110 -10.58 -4.85 -11.97
C PRO A 110 -10.39 -6.12 -11.13
N PHE A 111 -10.78 -7.25 -11.71
CA PHE A 111 -10.46 -8.58 -11.17
C PHE A 111 -9.00 -8.92 -11.42
N VAL A 112 -8.43 -9.72 -10.53
CA VAL A 112 -7.08 -10.28 -10.66
C VAL A 112 -7.18 -11.59 -11.43
N GLY A 113 -6.47 -11.70 -12.55
CA GLY A 113 -6.39 -12.95 -13.31
C GLY A 113 -5.38 -13.90 -12.68
N LEU A 114 -5.84 -14.99 -12.07
CA LEU A 114 -4.94 -15.96 -11.41
C LEU A 114 -4.38 -17.04 -12.35
N SER A 115 -4.84 -17.10 -13.61
CA SER A 115 -4.39 -18.10 -14.59
C SER A 115 -2.90 -18.01 -14.93
N VAL A 116 -2.27 -16.85 -14.73
CA VAL A 116 -0.82 -16.64 -14.92
C VAL A 116 0.05 -17.29 -13.83
N PHE A 117 -0.58 -17.87 -12.79
CA PHE A 117 0.08 -18.62 -11.72
C PHE A 117 -0.13 -20.14 -11.84
N GLU A 118 -0.84 -20.61 -12.86
CA GLU A 118 -0.99 -22.04 -13.09
C GLU A 118 0.36 -22.65 -13.49
N ASP A 119 0.81 -23.64 -12.71
CA ASP A 119 1.94 -24.48 -13.09
C ASP A 119 1.54 -25.37 -14.27
N ARG A 120 1.88 -24.90 -15.47
CA ARG A 120 1.87 -25.74 -16.66
C ARG A 120 3.08 -26.65 -16.60
N GLY A 121 3.02 -27.66 -15.73
CA GLY A 121 4.08 -28.65 -15.61
C GLY A 121 4.51 -29.12 -16.99
N THR A 122 5.78 -28.92 -17.32
CA THR A 122 6.43 -29.77 -18.32
C THR A 122 6.30 -31.19 -17.79
N ARG A 123 5.34 -31.94 -18.34
CA ARG A 123 5.32 -33.40 -18.21
C ARG A 123 6.63 -33.88 -18.83
N GLY A 124 7.64 -34.10 -17.97
CA GLY A 124 8.74 -35.01 -18.26
C GLY A 124 8.24 -36.44 -18.21
#